data_AF-A0A929GYV9-F1
#
_entry.id   AF-A0A929GYV9-F1
#
_cell.length_a   1.000
_cell.length_b   1.000
_cell.length_c   1.000
_cell.angle_alpha   90.00
_cell.angle_beta   90.00
_cell.angle_gamma   90.00
#
_symmetry.space_group_name_H-M   'P 1'
#
loop_
_entity.id
_entity.type
_entity.pdbx_description
1 polymer ?
#
loop_
_entity_poly.entity_id
_entity_poly.type
_entity_poly.pdbx_seq_one_letter_code
_entity_poly.pdbx_strand_id
1 'polypeptide(L)'
;MIDEKSQLRLDTPLPVVGPSRVRVIVLDIQDPGFSTTGLRVSSTLRLHRLMTVTTSIIQRELGELPPRIQTEANARLRDLFEL
;
A
#
# COMPACT_ATOMS: atom_id res chain seq x y z
N MET A 1 -0.61 37.78 -32.42
CA MET A 1 -1.93 37.30 -32.01
C MET A 1 -1.92 35.80 -32.27
N ILE A 2 -1.78 35.01 -31.22
CA ILE A 2 -1.40 33.59 -31.21
C ILE A 2 -2.69 32.77 -31.22
N ASP A 3 -2.85 31.87 -32.19
CA ASP A 3 -4.03 31.00 -32.31
C ASP A 3 -3.89 29.77 -31.39
N GLU A 4 -4.91 29.58 -30.55
CA GLU A 4 -4.90 28.94 -29.24
C GLU A 4 -5.32 27.45 -29.25
N LYS A 5 -5.03 26.68 -30.30
CA LYS A 5 -5.48 25.26 -30.35
C LYS A 5 -4.42 24.20 -30.63
N SER A 6 -3.16 24.50 -30.31
CA SER A 6 -2.14 23.48 -30.06
C SER A 6 -2.10 23.11 -28.58
N GLN A 7 -3.22 22.67 -28.01
CA GLN A 7 -3.22 22.01 -26.70
C GLN A 7 -3.28 20.50 -26.93
N LEU A 8 -2.13 19.95 -27.32
CA LEU A 8 -1.81 18.56 -27.02
C LEU A 8 -1.83 18.47 -25.49
N ARG A 9 -2.97 18.04 -24.93
CA ARG A 9 -3.15 17.84 -23.48
C ARG A 9 -2.21 16.73 -23.04
N LEU A 10 -1.02 17.11 -22.58
CA LEU A 10 0.00 16.20 -22.10
C LEU A 10 -0.14 15.89 -20.60
N ASP A 11 -1.30 16.20 -20.00
CA ASP A 11 -1.50 16.10 -18.55
C ASP A 11 -2.64 15.15 -18.12
N THR A 12 -3.22 14.38 -19.03
CA THR A 12 -4.05 13.25 -18.58
C THR A 12 -3.06 12.16 -18.16
N PRO A 13 -2.88 11.85 -16.86
CA PRO A 13 -2.04 10.71 -16.50
C PRO A 13 -2.61 9.50 -17.24
N LEU A 14 -1.73 8.82 -17.99
CA LEU A 14 -2.08 7.59 -18.68
C LEU A 14 -2.90 6.70 -17.73
N PRO A 15 -4.03 6.11 -18.16
CA PRO A 15 -4.68 5.10 -17.33
C PRO A 15 -3.65 3.99 -17.16
N VAL A 16 -3.09 3.89 -15.96
CA VAL A 16 -2.17 2.81 -15.60
C VAL A 16 -2.98 1.51 -15.54
N VAL A 17 -3.28 0.97 -16.72
CA VAL A 17 -3.82 -0.38 -16.89
C VAL A 17 -2.61 -1.31 -16.94
N GLY A 18 -2.16 -1.67 -15.75
CA GLY A 18 -1.21 -2.73 -15.47
C GLY A 18 -1.41 -3.11 -14.00
N PRO A 19 -1.06 -4.33 -13.55
CA PRO A 19 -1.15 -4.66 -12.14
C PRO A 19 -0.38 -3.57 -11.39
N SER A 20 -1.07 -2.83 -10.51
CA SER A 20 -0.46 -1.76 -9.74
C SER A 20 0.75 -2.38 -9.03
N ARG A 21 1.97 -2.11 -9.52
CA ARG A 21 3.25 -2.61 -8.95
C ARG A 21 3.55 -1.98 -7.58
N VAL A 22 2.53 -1.48 -6.89
CA VAL A 22 2.62 -0.97 -5.52
C VAL A 22 2.63 -2.18 -4.60
N ARG A 23 3.84 -2.69 -4.36
CA ARG A 23 4.13 -3.82 -3.47
C ARG A 23 4.28 -3.41 -2.01
N VAL A 24 3.95 -2.16 -1.70
CA VAL A 24 4.22 -1.52 -0.42
C VAL A 24 3.01 -0.71 -0.01
N ILE A 25 2.53 -0.91 1.20
CA ILE A 25 1.53 -0.04 1.84
C ILE A 25 2.27 0.82 2.87
N VAL A 26 2.06 2.13 2.83
CA VAL A 26 2.60 3.06 3.81
C VAL A 26 1.64 3.13 4.99
N LEU A 27 2.16 2.96 6.19
CA LEU A 27 1.49 3.19 7.45
C LEU A 27 2.03 4.51 7.99
N ASP A 28 1.34 5.62 7.76
CA ASP A 28 1.78 6.92 8.27
C ASP A 28 1.36 7.08 9.73
N ILE A 29 2.24 7.65 10.56
CA ILE A 29 1.94 7.93 11.97
C ILE A 29 0.75 8.88 12.15
N GLN A 30 0.48 9.71 11.15
CA GLN A 30 -0.66 10.64 11.13
C GLN A 30 -1.96 9.96 10.68
N ASP A 31 -1.93 8.71 10.22
CA ASP A 31 -3.13 8.02 9.76
C ASP A 31 -4.08 7.70 10.93
N PRO A 32 -5.40 7.91 10.75
CA PRO A 32 -6.40 7.48 11.72
C PRO A 32 -6.31 5.97 11.96
N GLY A 33 -6.07 5.58 13.21
CA GLY A 33 -5.89 4.19 13.61
C GLY A 33 -4.44 3.70 13.60
N PHE A 34 -3.44 4.53 13.26
CA PHE A 34 -2.04 4.11 13.34
C PHE A 34 -1.64 3.62 14.75
N SER A 35 -2.21 4.22 15.80
CA SER A 35 -1.99 3.81 17.19
C SER A 35 -2.36 2.36 17.49
N THR A 36 -3.27 1.74 16.74
CA THR A 36 -3.65 0.33 16.92
C THR A 36 -2.57 -0.62 16.43
N THR A 37 -1.70 -0.18 15.51
CA THR A 37 -0.63 -1.01 14.93
C THR A 37 0.47 -1.35 15.94
N GLY A 38 0.59 -0.58 17.02
CA GLY A 38 1.67 -0.69 18.00
C GLY A 38 3.04 -0.26 17.48
N LEU A 39 3.12 0.25 16.25
CA LEU A 39 4.34 0.82 15.68
C LEU A 39 4.57 2.21 16.26
N ARG A 40 5.85 2.56 16.49
CA ARG A 40 6.22 3.85 17.07
C ARG A 40 6.48 4.95 16.02
N VAL A 41 6.68 4.56 14.77
CA VAL A 41 7.10 5.43 13.67
C VAL A 41 6.44 5.02 12.36
N SER A 42 6.23 5.96 11.45
CA SER A 42 5.74 5.68 10.10
C SER A 42 6.53 4.53 9.48
N SER A 43 5.82 3.54 8.96
CA SER A 43 6.39 2.26 8.56
C SER A 43 5.81 1.81 7.22
N THR A 44 6.41 0.78 6.62
CA THR A 44 5.95 0.26 5.33
C THR A 44 5.73 -1.25 5.38
N LEU A 45 4.53 -1.69 5.01
CA LEU A 45 4.19 -3.09 4.85
C LEU A 45 4.58 -3.54 3.43
N ARG A 46 5.60 -4.39 3.32
CA ARG A 46 6.10 -4.91 2.04
C ARG A 46 5.39 -6.22 1.68
N LEU A 47 4.37 -6.14 0.84
CA LEU A 47 3.52 -7.27 0.44
C LEU A 47 4.28 -8.35 -0.36
N HIS A 48 5.36 -7.97 -1.04
CA HIS A 48 6.22 -8.90 -1.77
C HIS A 48 7.15 -9.74 -0.86
N ARG A 49 7.16 -9.49 0.45
CA ARG A 49 7.98 -10.22 1.43
C ARG A 49 7.12 -11.12 2.31
N LEU A 50 6.49 -12.12 1.69
CA LEU A 50 5.84 -13.19 2.44
C LEU A 50 6.89 -14.24 2.82
N MET A 51 6.82 -14.69 4.08
CA MET A 51 7.63 -15.78 4.59
C MET A 51 6.79 -16.64 5.53
N THR A 52 6.97 -17.96 5.45
CA THR A 52 6.47 -18.88 6.47
C THR A 52 7.49 -18.93 7.59
N VAL A 53 7.06 -18.66 8.81
CA VAL A 53 7.92 -18.73 10.01
C VAL A 53 7.33 -19.66 11.04
N THR A 54 8.17 -20.25 11.88
CA THR A 54 7.73 -21.03 13.04
C THR A 54 7.14 -20.10 14.10
N THR A 55 6.06 -20.50 14.76
CA THR A 55 5.43 -19.69 15.82
C THR A 55 6.38 -19.36 16.97
N SER A 56 7.40 -20.20 17.18
CA SER A 56 8.46 -19.98 18.17
C SER A 56 9.28 -18.70 17.96
N ILE A 57 9.33 -18.13 16.75
CA ILE A 57 10.04 -16.88 16.49
C ILE A 57 9.23 -15.63 16.91
N ILE A 58 7.91 -15.78 17.07
CA ILE A 58 7.00 -14.67 17.41
C ILE A 58 7.08 -14.46 18.92
N GLN A 59 7.79 -13.42 19.35
CA GLN A 59 7.99 -13.13 20.78
C GLN A 59 6.82 -12.37 21.41
N ARG A 60 6.13 -11.54 20.62
CA ARG A 60 5.00 -10.73 21.08
C ARG A 60 4.17 -10.23 19.91
N GLU A 61 2.91 -9.95 20.21
CA GLU A 61 2.02 -9.19 19.33
C GLU A 61 2.23 -7.69 19.59
N LEU A 62 2.43 -6.93 18.53
CA LEU A 62 2.62 -5.47 18.64
C LEU A 62 1.28 -4.73 18.70
N GLY A 63 0.27 -5.24 18.00
CA GLY A 63 -1.03 -4.62 17.81
C GLY A 63 -1.69 -5.16 16.56
N GLU A 64 -2.72 -4.45 16.09
CA GLU A 64 -3.53 -4.84 14.94
C GLU A 64 -3.50 -3.77 13.84
N LEU A 65 -3.46 -4.22 12.59
CA LEU A 65 -3.58 -3.33 11.44
C LEU A 65 -5.02 -2.77 11.40
N PRO A 66 -5.21 -1.46 11.12
CA PRO A 66 -6.54 -0.90 10.95
C PRO A 66 -7.34 -1.62 9.85
N PRO A 67 -8.67 -1.76 9.99
CA PRO A 67 -9.49 -2.50 9.03
C PRO A 67 -9.31 -2.01 7.58
N ARG A 68 -9.21 -0.69 7.38
CA ARG A 68 -8.94 -0.08 6.06
C ARG A 68 -7.65 -0.63 5.42
N ILE A 69 -6.57 -0.69 6.20
CA ILE A 69 -5.27 -1.18 5.74
C ILE A 69 -5.32 -2.69 5.51
N GLN A 70 -6.03 -3.46 6.35
CA GLN A 70 -6.23 -4.89 6.14
C GLN A 70 -6.94 -5.17 4.81
N THR A 71 -8.01 -4.42 4.50
CA THR A 71 -8.72 -4.54 3.21
C THR A 71 -7.81 -4.21 2.03
N GLU A 72 -7.03 -3.14 2.13
CA GLU A 72 -6.07 -2.74 1.10
C GLU A 72 -4.95 -3.78 0.91
N ALA A 73 -4.40 -4.32 2.00
CA ALA A 73 -3.40 -5.38 1.98
C ALA A 73 -3.95 -6.64 1.28
N ASN A 74 -5.17 -7.05 1.63
CA ASN A 74 -5.80 -8.22 1.02
C ASN A 74 -6.05 -8.05 -0.47
N ALA A 75 -6.54 -6.89 -0.91
CA ALA A 75 -6.75 -6.60 -2.33
C ALA A 75 -5.42 -6.63 -3.10
N ARG A 76 -4.40 -5.91 -2.60
CA ARG A 76 -3.09 -5.85 -3.26
C ARG A 76 -2.34 -7.18 -3.24
N LEU A 77 -2.54 -8.02 -2.22
CA LEU A 77 -1.99 -9.38 -2.19
C LEU A 77 -2.62 -10.25 -3.27
N ARG A 78 -3.95 -10.19 -3.45
CA ARG A 78 -4.64 -10.92 -4.52
C ARG A 78 -4.16 -10.47 -5.89
N ASP A 79 -4.02 -9.16 -6.10
CA ASP A 79 -3.48 -8.62 -7.35
C ASP A 79 -2.02 -9.05 -7.58
N LEU A 80 -1.20 -9.13 -6.53
CA LEU A 80 0.22 -9.50 -6.64
C LEU A 80 0.43 -10.98 -6.92
N PHE A 81 -0.46 -11.83 -6.42
CA PHE A 81 -0.39 -13.29 -6.54
C PHE A 81 -1.39 -13.88 -7.54
N GLU A 82 -2.16 -13.04 -8.24
CA GLU A 82 -3.19 -13.42 -9.22
C GLU A 82 -4.22 -14.42 -8.66
N LEU A 83 -4.74 -14.11 -7.46
CA LEU A 83 -5.67 -14.96 -6.68
C LEU A 83 -7.14 -14.55 -6.77
#